data_AF-V4AF96-F1
#
_entry.id   AF-V4AF96-F1
#
_cell.length_a   1.000
_cell.length_b   1.000
_cell.length_c   1.000
_cell.angle_alpha   90.00
_cell.angle_beta   90.00
_cell.angle_gamma   90.00
#
_symmetry.space_group_name_H-M   'P 1'
#
loop_
_entity.id
_entity.type
_entity.pdbx_description
1 polymer ?
#
loop_
_entity_poly.entity_id
_entity_poly.type
_entity_poly.pdbx_seq_one_letter_code
_entity_poly.pdbx_strand_id
1 'polypeptide(L)'
;DVVVVSSSFGLTCKNSEQKDGKCEDYKIRFCCPKEPHCNGYWTDFFDRDNPSGSYDYEALSNIQIEYPGKVCANPIGVDARLLNGLHYTTSGEVVTVSPSVGLICKNSDQKDKRCEDYKVRFCCPKGKLFHHQIR
;
A
#
# COMPACT_ATOMS: atom_id res chain seq x y z
N ASP A 1 -24.76 0.76 27.19
CA ASP A 1 -25.43 -0.08 26.18
C ASP A 1 -24.63 -1.33 25.87
N VAL A 2 -25.31 -2.38 25.42
CA VAL A 2 -24.75 -3.52 24.69
C VAL A 2 -24.53 -3.08 23.25
N VAL A 3 -23.27 -2.95 22.84
CA VAL A 3 -22.87 -2.53 21.50
C VAL A 3 -21.94 -3.57 20.88
N VAL A 4 -22.05 -3.79 19.58
CA VAL A 4 -21.15 -4.65 18.79
C VAL A 4 -20.27 -3.76 17.93
N VAL A 5 -18.96 -3.95 18.01
CA VAL A 5 -17.97 -3.17 17.24
C VAL A 5 -17.12 -4.10 16.38
N SER A 6 -16.91 -3.75 15.12
CA SER A 6 -16.12 -4.47 14.14
C SER A 6 -15.42 -3.53 13.16
N SER A 7 -14.23 -3.89 12.73
CA SER A 7 -13.54 -3.18 11.65
C SER A 7 -14.22 -3.34 10.29
N SER A 8 -15.06 -4.38 10.12
CA SER A 8 -15.74 -4.67 8.84
C SER A 8 -17.07 -3.92 8.67
N PHE A 9 -17.78 -3.64 9.76
CA PHE A 9 -19.12 -3.05 9.73
C PHE A 9 -19.33 -1.90 10.72
N GLY A 10 -18.29 -1.48 11.45
CA GLY A 10 -18.37 -0.36 12.38
C GLY A 10 -19.04 -0.74 13.70
N LEU A 11 -19.98 0.08 14.17
CA LEU A 11 -20.70 -0.12 15.42
C LEU A 11 -22.17 -0.41 15.13
N THR A 12 -22.72 -1.39 15.83
CA THR A 12 -24.14 -1.71 15.85
C THR A 12 -24.64 -1.65 17.28
N CYS A 13 -25.70 -0.87 17.50
CA CYS A 13 -26.47 -0.86 18.73
C CYS A 13 -27.96 -1.08 18.39
N LYS A 14 -28.64 -1.91 19.18
CA LYS A 14 -30.08 -2.15 19.04
C LYS A 14 -30.80 -1.69 20.32
N ASN A 15 -31.74 -0.77 20.18
CA ASN A 15 -32.55 -0.23 21.27
C ASN A 15 -33.23 -1.33 22.11
N SER A 16 -33.71 -2.39 21.45
CA SER A 16 -34.39 -3.52 22.10
C SER A 16 -33.48 -4.35 23.02
N GLU A 17 -32.16 -4.24 22.86
CA GLU A 17 -31.16 -4.96 23.65
C GLU A 17 -30.67 -4.09 24.84
N GLN A 18 -31.19 -2.87 25.00
CA GLN A 18 -30.79 -1.93 26.05
C GLN A 18 -31.80 -1.89 27.20
N LYS A 19 -31.30 -1.74 28.43
CA LYS A 19 -32.13 -1.72 29.65
C LYS A 19 -33.11 -0.56 29.69
N ASP A 20 -32.74 0.57 29.11
CA ASP A 20 -33.55 1.79 29.00
C ASP A 20 -34.26 1.92 27.64
N GLY A 21 -34.12 0.91 26.77
CA GLY A 21 -34.71 0.88 25.44
C GLY A 21 -34.09 1.86 24.46
N LYS A 22 -32.89 2.40 24.72
CA LYS A 22 -32.26 3.42 23.87
C LYS A 22 -30.78 3.16 23.69
N CYS A 23 -30.32 3.35 22.46
CA CYS A 23 -28.91 3.47 22.13
C CYS A 23 -28.47 4.92 22.26
N GLU A 24 -27.29 5.13 22.82
CA GLU A 24 -26.62 6.43 22.81
C GLU A 24 -26.11 6.82 21.42
N ASP A 25 -25.80 8.12 21.24
CA ASP A 25 -25.21 8.65 20.01
C ASP A 25 -23.68 8.45 19.99
N TYR A 26 -23.26 7.29 19.49
CA TYR A 26 -21.86 6.89 19.46
C TYR A 26 -21.09 7.48 18.28
N LYS A 27 -19.85 7.88 18.53
CA LYS A 27 -18.85 8.15 17.49
C LYS A 27 -17.83 7.03 17.45
N ILE A 28 -17.50 6.58 16.24
CA ILE A 28 -16.45 5.57 16.03
C ILE A 28 -15.31 6.13 15.18
N ARG A 29 -14.14 5.54 15.35
CA ARG A 29 -12.95 5.79 14.54
C ARG A 29 -12.30 4.46 14.21
N PHE A 30 -11.91 4.29 12.95
CA PHE A 30 -11.18 3.11 12.49
C PHE A 30 -9.67 3.32 12.63
N CYS A 31 -8.97 2.25 13.03
CA CYS A 31 -7.52 2.19 12.92
C CYS A 31 -7.16 1.60 11.56
N CYS A 32 -6.63 2.42 10.66
CA CYS A 32 -5.96 1.91 9.47
C CYS A 32 -4.56 1.44 9.85
N PRO A 33 -4.10 0.26 9.38
CA PRO A 33 -2.69 -0.10 9.50
C PRO A 33 -1.84 1.02 8.89
N LYS A 34 -0.77 1.43 9.57
CA LYS A 34 0.18 2.42 9.01
C LYS A 34 0.88 1.88 7.76
N GLU A 35 0.91 0.56 7.61
CA GLU A 35 1.65 -0.16 6.58
C GLU A 35 0.71 -1.20 5.95
N PRO A 36 0.70 -1.35 4.61
CA PRO A 36 -0.08 -2.40 3.97
C PRO A 36 0.34 -3.79 4.46
N HIS A 37 -0.65 -4.65 4.70
CA HIS A 37 -0.40 -6.01 5.17
C HIS A 37 0.29 -6.83 4.08
N CYS A 38 1.38 -7.49 4.44
CA CYS A 38 2.19 -8.32 3.54
C CYS A 38 2.32 -9.73 4.11
N ASN A 39 1.78 -10.73 3.41
CA ASN A 39 1.98 -12.15 3.74
C ASN A 39 3.35 -12.65 3.23
N GLY A 40 4.41 -11.99 3.69
CA GLY A 40 5.72 -12.03 3.08
C GLY A 40 6.76 -11.25 3.89
N TYR A 41 7.70 -10.63 3.20
CA TYR A 41 8.58 -9.62 3.75
C TYR A 41 8.61 -8.40 2.83
N TRP A 42 8.64 -7.21 3.42
CA TRP A 42 8.87 -5.97 2.69
C TRP A 42 10.36 -5.80 2.42
N THR A 43 10.68 -5.33 1.22
CA THR A 43 12.02 -4.81 0.90
C THR A 43 12.23 -3.43 1.56
N ASP A 44 13.46 -2.92 1.46
CA ASP A 44 13.70 -1.48 1.65
C ASP A 44 12.93 -0.67 0.58
N PHE A 45 12.80 0.64 0.82
CA PHE A 45 12.28 1.57 -0.18
C PHE A 45 13.32 1.85 -1.26
N PHE A 46 12.85 1.93 -2.49
CA PHE A 46 13.58 2.34 -3.69
C PHE A 46 12.99 3.67 -4.14
N ASP A 47 13.88 4.61 -4.39
CA ASP A 47 13.68 5.94 -4.96
C ASP A 47 14.76 6.03 -6.03
N ARG A 48 14.44 5.48 -7.19
CA ARG A 48 15.38 5.16 -8.26
C ARG A 48 15.36 6.25 -9.32
N ASP A 49 14.19 6.77 -9.62
CA ASP A 49 13.97 7.85 -10.56
C ASP A 49 13.57 9.11 -9.78
N ASN A 50 13.93 10.27 -10.32
CA ASN A 50 13.42 11.54 -9.80
C ASN A 50 12.43 12.08 -10.84
N PRO A 51 11.53 13.02 -10.49
CA PRO A 51 10.61 13.64 -11.45
C PRO A 51 11.30 14.54 -12.49
N SER A 52 12.61 14.39 -12.72
CA SER A 52 13.37 15.06 -13.77
C SER A 52 13.00 14.47 -15.14
N GLY A 53 12.20 15.21 -15.92
CA GLY A 53 11.88 14.84 -17.30
C GLY A 53 10.38 14.79 -17.57
N SER A 54 9.89 13.66 -18.07
CA SER A 54 8.47 13.46 -18.43
C SER A 54 7.71 12.52 -17.50
N TYR A 55 8.40 11.89 -16.56
CA TYR A 55 7.90 10.82 -15.70
C TYR A 55 8.55 10.90 -14.33
N ASP A 56 7.90 10.26 -13.36
CA ASP A 56 8.59 9.63 -12.24
C ASP A 56 8.29 8.12 -12.31
N TYR A 57 9.35 7.30 -12.42
CA TYR A 57 9.27 5.92 -12.89
C TYR A 57 9.99 4.92 -11.98
N GLU A 58 9.36 4.64 -10.84
CA GLU A 58 9.71 3.59 -9.88
C GLU A 58 9.30 2.19 -10.33
N ALA A 59 9.74 1.78 -11.53
CA ALA A 59 9.32 0.52 -12.13
C ALA A 59 10.08 -0.69 -11.60
N LEU A 60 9.33 -1.77 -11.34
CA LEU A 60 9.87 -3.05 -10.85
C LEU A 60 11.01 -3.58 -11.74
N SER A 61 10.84 -3.56 -13.05
CA SER A 61 11.85 -4.08 -14.00
C SER A 61 13.17 -3.34 -13.88
N ASN A 62 13.11 -2.01 -13.78
CA ASN A 62 14.28 -1.15 -13.60
C ASN A 62 14.97 -1.41 -12.27
N ILE A 63 14.18 -1.47 -11.19
CA ILE A 63 14.68 -1.75 -9.85
C ILE A 63 15.34 -3.15 -9.78
N GLN A 64 14.76 -4.18 -10.42
CA GLN A 64 15.34 -5.52 -10.45
C GLN A 64 16.67 -5.58 -11.22
N ILE A 65 16.81 -4.78 -12.28
CA ILE A 65 18.06 -4.70 -13.06
C ILE A 65 19.15 -3.99 -12.28
N GLU A 66 18.81 -2.88 -11.62
CA GLU A 66 19.77 -2.03 -10.91
C GLU A 66 20.17 -2.59 -9.54
N TYR A 67 19.23 -3.28 -8.87
CA TYR A 67 19.41 -3.88 -7.55
C TYR A 67 19.18 -5.39 -7.57
N PRO A 68 20.05 -6.17 -8.25
CA PRO A 68 19.87 -7.60 -8.43
C PRO A 68 19.78 -8.33 -7.09
N GLY A 69 18.72 -9.12 -6.92
CA GLY A 69 18.47 -9.90 -5.70
C GLY A 69 17.91 -9.12 -4.51
N LYS A 70 17.72 -7.80 -4.62
CA LYS A 70 17.08 -6.99 -3.56
C LYS A 70 15.55 -7.07 -3.59
N VAL A 71 14.99 -7.34 -4.77
CA VAL A 71 13.56 -7.61 -4.97
C VAL A 71 13.41 -9.02 -5.56
N CYS A 72 12.42 -9.77 -5.10
CA CYS A 72 12.06 -11.06 -5.68
C CYS A 72 11.54 -10.89 -7.11
N ALA A 73 11.59 -11.97 -7.89
CA ALA A 73 11.13 -11.95 -9.28
C ALA A 73 9.64 -11.56 -9.41
N ASN A 74 8.79 -12.03 -8.49
CA ASN A 74 7.35 -11.80 -8.50
C ASN A 74 6.86 -11.29 -7.14
N PRO A 75 6.83 -9.97 -6.92
CA PRO A 75 6.21 -9.37 -5.74
C PRO A 75 4.71 -9.66 -5.67
N ILE A 76 4.19 -9.80 -4.45
CA ILE A 76 2.76 -10.01 -4.15
C ILE A 76 2.08 -8.75 -3.61
N GLY A 77 2.84 -7.68 -3.40
CA GLY A 77 2.34 -6.39 -2.91
C GLY A 77 3.32 -5.27 -3.23
N VAL A 78 2.82 -4.05 -3.22
CA VAL A 78 3.60 -2.82 -3.41
C VAL A 78 3.12 -1.78 -2.40
N ASP A 79 4.03 -1.01 -1.85
CA ASP A 79 3.77 0.14 -0.99
C ASP A 79 4.46 1.34 -1.61
N ALA A 80 3.66 2.29 -2.10
CA ALA A 80 4.13 3.49 -2.77
C ALA A 80 3.88 4.71 -1.89
N ARG A 81 4.88 5.56 -1.79
CA ARG A 81 4.86 6.76 -0.94
C ARG A 81 5.50 7.92 -1.65
N LEU A 82 5.14 9.12 -1.22
CA LEU A 82 5.94 10.31 -1.51
C LEU A 82 7.30 10.19 -0.81
N LEU A 83 8.30 10.94 -1.27
CA LEU A 83 9.63 10.94 -0.66
C LEU A 83 9.58 11.25 0.85
N ASN A 84 8.69 12.16 1.25
CA ASN A 84 8.43 12.52 2.65
C ASN A 84 7.74 11.42 3.49
N GLY A 85 7.38 10.29 2.90
CA GLY A 85 6.81 9.11 3.57
C GLY A 85 5.29 9.10 3.68
N LEU A 86 4.58 10.11 3.15
CA LEU A 86 3.12 10.07 3.03
C LEU A 86 2.68 9.06 1.97
N HIS A 87 1.48 8.49 2.14
CA HIS A 87 0.91 7.57 1.17
C HIS A 87 0.73 8.25 -0.19
N TYR A 88 1.06 7.57 -1.29
CA TYR A 88 1.08 8.20 -2.63
C TYR A 88 -0.21 8.94 -2.99
N THR A 89 -1.38 8.45 -2.55
CA THR A 89 -2.68 9.07 -2.84
C THR A 89 -2.86 10.46 -2.26
N THR A 90 -2.02 10.88 -1.30
CA THR A 90 -2.12 12.22 -0.72
C THR A 90 -1.71 13.32 -1.70
N SER A 91 -0.98 12.98 -2.77
CA SER A 91 -0.62 13.95 -3.82
C SER A 91 -1.83 14.35 -4.67
N GLY A 92 -2.84 13.48 -4.79
CA GLY A 92 -3.95 13.66 -5.72
C GLY A 92 -3.59 13.42 -7.19
N GLU A 93 -2.42 12.84 -7.46
CA GLU A 93 -1.92 12.59 -8.82
C GLU A 93 -2.49 11.32 -9.46
N VAL A 94 -2.42 11.25 -10.80
CA VAL A 94 -2.87 10.09 -11.57
C VAL A 94 -1.67 9.16 -11.73
N VAL A 95 -1.60 8.16 -10.86
CA VAL A 95 -0.49 7.20 -10.86
C VAL A 95 -0.97 5.77 -11.07
N THR A 96 -0.15 4.98 -11.77
CA THR A 96 -0.35 3.53 -11.88
C THR A 96 0.52 2.84 -10.84
N VAL A 97 -0.09 2.06 -9.94
CA VAL A 97 0.63 1.34 -8.87
C VAL A 97 0.19 -0.12 -8.86
N SER A 98 1.12 -1.05 -9.02
CA SER A 98 0.84 -2.49 -8.86
C SER A 98 2.10 -3.31 -8.57
N PRO A 99 1.99 -4.51 -7.97
CA PRO A 99 3.15 -5.34 -7.66
C PRO A 99 3.97 -5.75 -8.89
N SER A 100 3.35 -5.92 -10.05
CA SER A 100 4.01 -6.29 -11.30
C SER A 100 4.62 -5.12 -12.06
N VAL A 101 4.28 -3.89 -11.69
CA VAL A 101 4.72 -2.66 -12.38
C VAL A 101 5.65 -1.82 -11.51
N GLY A 102 5.39 -1.70 -10.21
CA GLY A 102 5.96 -0.65 -9.36
C GLY A 102 5.02 0.56 -9.31
N LEU A 103 5.58 1.76 -9.46
CA LEU A 103 4.83 3.01 -9.63
C LEU A 103 5.22 3.70 -10.93
N ILE A 104 4.23 4.29 -11.60
CA ILE A 104 4.42 5.14 -12.78
C ILE A 104 3.58 6.40 -12.61
N CYS A 105 4.23 7.55 -12.64
CA CYS A 105 3.60 8.85 -12.83
C CYS A 105 4.03 9.43 -14.19
N LYS A 106 3.09 10.05 -14.92
CA LYS A 106 3.36 10.73 -16.20
C LYS A 106 3.04 12.21 -16.08
N ASN A 107 4.01 13.09 -16.34
CA ASN A 107 3.80 14.53 -16.28
C ASN A 107 2.64 14.99 -17.18
N SER A 108 2.45 14.35 -18.34
CA SER A 108 1.34 14.66 -19.26
C SER A 108 -0.04 14.50 -18.65
N ASP A 109 -0.19 13.56 -17.71
CA ASP A 109 -1.46 13.17 -17.12
C ASP A 109 -1.80 14.06 -15.90
N GLN A 110 -0.81 14.81 -15.41
CA GLN A 110 -0.93 15.72 -14.29
C GLN A 110 -1.49 17.10 -14.68
N LYS A 111 -2.19 17.72 -13.72
CA LYS A 111 -2.83 19.02 -13.89
C LYS A 111 -1.80 20.15 -14.02
N ASP A 112 -0.74 20.10 -13.22
CA ASP A 112 0.38 21.04 -13.19
C ASP A 112 1.53 20.63 -14.12
N LYS A 113 1.37 19.53 -14.87
CA LYS A 113 2.35 18.98 -15.80
C LYS A 113 3.66 18.53 -15.15
N ARG A 114 3.59 18.10 -13.90
CA ARG A 114 4.72 17.58 -13.15
C ARG A 114 4.25 16.45 -12.22
N CYS A 115 5.08 15.45 -12.04
CA CYS A 115 4.91 14.43 -11.01
C CYS A 115 5.54 14.88 -9.69
N GLU A 116 4.95 14.44 -8.58
CA GLU A 116 5.66 14.41 -7.32
C GLU A 116 6.72 13.32 -7.31
N ASP A 117 7.57 13.38 -6.28
CA ASP A 117 8.70 12.46 -6.09
C ASP A 117 8.28 11.27 -5.22
N TYR A 118 8.40 10.06 -5.77
CA TYR A 118 7.89 8.83 -5.18
C TYR A 118 8.98 7.83 -4.82
N LYS A 119 8.65 6.96 -3.87
CA LYS A 119 9.43 5.78 -3.54
C LYS A 119 8.52 4.58 -3.37
N VAL A 120 9.03 3.41 -3.75
CA VAL A 120 8.30 2.14 -3.67
C VAL A 120 9.06 1.11 -2.87
N ARG A 121 8.34 0.20 -2.22
CA ARG A 121 8.90 -1.07 -1.76
C ARG A 121 7.96 -2.20 -2.12
N PHE A 122 8.50 -3.40 -2.16
CA PHE A 122 7.80 -4.58 -2.65
C PHE A 122 7.62 -5.61 -1.54
N CYS A 123 6.45 -6.24 -1.51
CA CYS A 123 6.18 -7.36 -0.63
C CYS A 123 6.53 -8.64 -1.39
N CYS A 124 7.57 -9.33 -0.93
CA CYS A 124 7.99 -10.59 -1.48
C CYS A 124 7.42 -11.75 -0.68
N PRO A 125 6.90 -12.81 -1.33
CA PRO A 125 6.42 -13.97 -0.61
C PRO A 125 7.59 -14.62 0.14
N LYS A 126 7.35 -15.08 1.37
CA LYS A 126 8.28 -16.00 2.01
C LYS A 126 8.32 -17.25 1.13
N GLY A 127 9.51 -17.61 0.65
CA GLY A 127 9.65 -18.76 -0.26
C GLY A 127 8.92 -19.97 0.33
N LYS A 128 8.12 -20.67 -0.49
CA LYS A 128 7.74 -22.03 -0.13
C LYS A 128 9.05 -22.78 0.04
N LEU A 129 9.30 -23.34 1.21
CA LEU A 129 10.28 -24.41 1.36
C LEU A 129 9.87 -25.49 0.36
N PHE A 130 10.48 -25.47 -0.82
CA PHE A 130 10.46 -26.61 -1.70
C PHE A 130 11.22 -27.68 -0.93
N HIS A 131 10.49 -28.56 -0.24
CA HIS A 131 11.01 -29.84 0.16
C HIS A 131 11.44 -30.52 -1.14
N HIS A 132 12.71 -30.34 -1.48
CA HIS A 132 13.39 -31.23 -2.41
C HIS A 132 13.35 -32.58 -1.71
N GLN A 133 12.33 -33.39 -2.01
CA GLN A 133 12.45 -34.82 -1.84
C GLN A 133 13.55 -35.23 -2.82
N ILE A 134 14.76 -35.35 -2.28
CA ILE A 134 15.83 -36.11 -2.91
C ILE A 134 15.29 -37.54 -2.96
N ARG A 135 14.91 -37.99 -4.16
CA ARG A 135 14.87 -39.42 -4.48
C ARG A 135 16.23 -39.81 -5.02
#